data_AF-A0A8T0P8Y2-F1
#
_entry.id   AF-A0A8T0P8Y2-F1
#
_cell.length_a   1.000
_cell.length_b   1.000
_cell.length_c   1.000
_cell.angle_alpha   90.00
_cell.angle_beta   90.00
_cell.angle_gamma   90.00
#
_symmetry.space_group_name_H-M   'P 1'
#
loop_
_entity.id
_entity.type
_entity.pdbx_description
1 polymer ?
#
loop_
_entity_poly.entity_id
_entity_poly.type
_entity_poly.pdbx_seq_one_letter_code
_entity_poly.pdbx_strand_id
1 'polypeptide(L)'
;MASAHSQPSSPKPSSPGASAELGYVVRGGQKKLTQRQLSSSLSMKRVAPMEVSAEAGNAAAADWLDDDGRPRRRGTLWTASSHIVTAVIGSGVLSLAWAIAQLGWVAGPAAMLLFAFVTYYTATLLAECYRTGDPDTGKRNYTYMDAVRSNLGGAKVAFCGVIQYANLVGVAIGYTIASSISMKAIRRAGCFHKNGHGNPCRSSSNPYMILFGGVQILFSQIPDFDQIWWLSIVAAVMSFTYSSIGLSLGIAQTVSNGGFKGSLTGISIGPDVTSTQKIWHSLQALGDIAFAYSFSNILIEIQDTIKAPPPSEANVMARATRLSVATTTVFYMLCGCMGYAAFGDDAPDNLLTGFGFYEPFWLLDVANVAIIVHLVGAYQVFCQPIFAFVERRAAGAWPDSAFIGRELRVGPLALSLFRLTWRSAFVCFTTVVAMLLPFFGDVAGLLGAVSFWPLTVYFPVEMYIKQRRVPRGSAMWVSLQTLSVTCLLVSIAAAAGSIADVVDALKVYRPFSG
;
A
#
# COMPACT_ATOMS: atom_id res chain seq x y z
N MET A 1 81.42 3.69 -33.01
CA MET A 1 79.97 3.64 -33.24
C MET A 1 79.31 4.15 -31.96
N ALA A 2 79.14 5.46 -31.65
CA ALA A 2 78.55 6.57 -32.41
C ALA A 2 77.18 6.18 -32.99
N SER A 3 76.04 6.84 -32.76
CA SER A 3 75.75 8.17 -32.19
C SER A 3 74.23 8.32 -31.93
N ALA A 4 73.87 9.12 -30.90
CA ALA A 4 72.86 10.20 -30.79
C ALA A 4 71.45 10.09 -31.45
N HIS A 5 70.34 10.64 -30.92
CA HIS A 5 70.08 12.05 -30.55
C HIS A 5 68.72 12.15 -29.78
N SER A 6 68.65 12.77 -28.59
CA SER A 6 68.28 14.17 -28.24
C SER A 6 66.79 14.43 -27.89
N GLN A 7 66.56 14.80 -26.63
CA GLN A 7 65.42 15.53 -26.02
C GLN A 7 65.37 17.02 -26.48
N PRO A 8 64.53 17.95 -25.92
CA PRO A 8 63.10 17.97 -25.57
C PRO A 8 62.39 19.31 -25.99
N SER A 9 61.19 19.56 -25.43
CA SER A 9 60.60 20.88 -25.02
C SER A 9 59.49 21.51 -25.88
N SER A 10 58.36 21.77 -25.20
CA SER A 10 57.33 22.77 -25.50
C SER A 10 57.79 24.15 -25.02
N PRO A 11 57.30 25.25 -25.64
CA PRO A 11 56.32 26.10 -24.94
C PRO A 11 55.28 26.81 -25.85
N LYS A 12 54.13 27.20 -25.26
CA LYS A 12 53.18 28.23 -25.75
C LYS A 12 53.76 29.66 -25.50
N PRO A 13 52.99 30.76 -25.68
CA PRO A 13 52.52 31.41 -26.91
C PRO A 13 53.06 32.86 -27.01
N SER A 14 52.88 33.54 -28.15
CA SER A 14 53.11 35.00 -28.23
C SER A 14 52.07 35.68 -29.12
N SER A 15 51.38 36.66 -28.54
CA SER A 15 50.78 37.82 -29.23
C SER A 15 51.78 38.97 -29.18
N PRO A 16 51.66 39.98 -30.06
CA PRO A 16 51.30 41.31 -29.53
C PRO A 16 50.52 42.25 -30.49
N GLY A 17 49.84 43.24 -29.88
CA GLY A 17 49.59 44.60 -30.41
C GLY A 17 48.27 44.81 -31.17
N ALA A 18 47.25 45.49 -30.62
CA ALA A 18 47.08 46.97 -30.53
C ALA A 18 46.69 47.59 -31.90
N SER A 19 45.68 48.44 -32.12
CA SER A 19 44.91 49.39 -31.30
C SER A 19 43.62 49.77 -32.06
N ALA A 20 42.55 50.17 -31.36
CA ALA A 20 41.63 51.25 -31.77
C ALA A 20 40.64 51.56 -30.64
N GLU A 21 40.93 52.62 -29.87
CA GLU A 21 39.97 53.30 -29.00
C GLU A 21 38.98 54.12 -29.85
N LEU A 22 37.70 54.11 -29.47
CA LEU A 22 36.71 55.10 -29.87
C LEU A 22 35.87 55.44 -28.63
N GLY A 23 36.16 56.58 -28.02
CA GLY A 23 35.44 57.12 -26.88
C GLY A 23 34.14 57.81 -27.28
N TYR A 24 33.18 57.87 -26.34
CA TYR A 24 32.12 58.89 -26.33
C TYR A 24 31.72 59.25 -24.89
N VAL A 25 32.20 60.43 -24.48
CA VAL A 25 31.51 61.55 -23.81
C VAL A 25 30.36 61.24 -22.84
N VAL A 26 30.62 61.50 -21.55
CA VAL A 26 29.61 61.72 -20.51
C VAL A 26 29.05 63.14 -20.62
N ARG A 27 27.72 63.30 -20.72
CA ARG A 27 27.03 64.56 -20.46
C ARG A 27 25.81 64.34 -19.55
N GLY A 28 25.86 64.96 -18.39
CA GLY A 28 24.76 65.03 -17.44
C GLY A 28 23.61 65.90 -17.93
N GLY A 29 22.41 65.56 -17.45
CA GLY A 29 21.19 66.34 -17.67
C GLY A 29 20.07 65.84 -16.77
N GLN A 30 19.94 66.44 -15.59
CA GLN A 30 18.72 66.33 -14.79
C GLN A 30 17.56 67.01 -15.54
N LYS A 31 16.49 66.27 -15.80
CA LYS A 31 15.17 66.83 -16.10
C LYS A 31 14.14 66.29 -15.11
N LYS A 32 13.62 67.19 -14.26
CA LYS A 32 12.40 67.01 -13.47
C LYS A 32 11.22 66.79 -14.42
N LEU A 33 10.43 65.74 -14.19
CA LEU A 33 9.12 65.56 -14.81
C LEU A 33 8.04 65.47 -13.73
N THR A 34 7.04 66.31 -13.93
CA THR A 34 5.92 66.66 -13.08
C THR A 34 4.88 65.56 -12.91
N GLN A 35 4.25 65.58 -11.75
CA GLN A 35 3.19 64.71 -11.23
C GLN A 35 1.90 64.80 -12.06
N ARG A 36 1.84 64.17 -13.24
CA ARG A 36 0.58 64.05 -14.03
C ARG A 36 0.55 62.87 -15.04
N GLN A 37 1.17 61.74 -14.70
CA GLN A 37 1.03 60.47 -15.47
C GLN A 37 0.74 59.23 -14.59
N LEU A 38 0.28 59.42 -13.36
CA LEU A 38 -0.05 58.34 -12.42
C LEU A 38 -1.54 57.96 -12.49
N SER A 39 -2.05 57.59 -13.66
CA SER A 39 -3.38 56.95 -13.75
C SER A 39 -3.66 56.24 -15.09
N SER A 40 -2.74 55.40 -15.59
CA SER A 40 -3.10 54.43 -16.65
C SER A 40 -2.02 53.36 -16.87
N SER A 41 -1.76 52.47 -15.91
CA SER A 41 -1.14 51.16 -16.19
C SER A 41 -1.17 50.24 -14.95
N LEU A 42 -2.33 49.65 -14.65
CA LEU A 42 -2.40 48.43 -13.84
C LEU A 42 -2.81 47.28 -14.76
N SER A 43 -1.92 46.95 -15.70
CA SER A 43 -1.93 45.67 -16.38
C SER A 43 -0.99 44.75 -15.61
N MET A 44 -1.58 43.81 -14.87
CA MET A 44 -0.88 42.78 -14.11
C MET A 44 0.04 42.00 -15.06
N LYS A 45 1.36 42.20 -14.92
CA LYS A 45 2.36 41.50 -15.73
C LYS A 45 2.32 40.02 -15.38
N ARG A 46 1.95 39.24 -16.40
CA ARG A 46 2.04 37.79 -16.55
C ARG A 46 3.45 37.33 -16.12
N VAL A 47 3.55 36.44 -15.13
CA VAL A 47 4.79 35.72 -14.81
C VAL A 47 4.95 34.63 -15.87
N ALA A 48 5.96 34.77 -16.73
CA ALA A 48 6.36 33.74 -17.69
C ALA A 48 7.09 32.60 -16.95
N PRO A 49 7.12 31.36 -17.49
CA PRO A 49 7.88 30.26 -16.90
C PRO A 49 9.36 30.64 -16.88
N MET A 50 9.98 30.46 -15.72
CA MET A 50 11.36 30.83 -15.45
C MET A 50 12.31 29.92 -16.27
N GLU A 51 12.85 30.43 -17.38
CA GLU A 51 14.13 29.92 -17.89
C GLU A 51 15.21 30.35 -16.89
N VAL A 52 15.66 29.39 -16.09
CA VAL A 52 16.71 29.60 -15.09
C VAL A 52 18.05 29.59 -15.81
N SER A 53 18.62 30.78 -15.99
CA SER A 53 20.03 30.95 -16.33
C SER A 53 20.86 30.41 -15.15
N ALA A 54 21.55 29.31 -15.42
CA ALA A 54 22.46 28.66 -14.49
C ALA A 54 23.78 29.44 -14.45
N GLU A 55 24.22 29.81 -13.23
CA GLU A 55 25.60 29.58 -12.75
C GLU A 55 25.75 30.09 -11.31
N ALA A 56 26.52 29.35 -10.51
CA ALA A 56 26.95 29.61 -9.12
C ALA A 56 25.92 29.51 -7.96
N GLY A 57 24.60 29.64 -8.17
CA GLY A 57 23.58 29.46 -7.11
C GLY A 57 22.99 28.04 -6.96
N ASN A 58 23.25 27.15 -7.93
CA ASN A 58 22.55 25.87 -8.10
C ASN A 58 23.16 24.66 -7.38
N ALA A 59 24.40 24.72 -6.89
CA ALA A 59 25.03 23.55 -6.29
C ALA A 59 24.30 23.10 -5.01
N ALA A 60 23.96 24.06 -4.14
CA ALA A 60 23.23 23.77 -2.91
C ALA A 60 21.79 23.32 -3.16
N ALA A 61 21.13 23.76 -4.24
CA ALA A 61 19.77 23.33 -4.59
C ALA A 61 19.74 21.97 -5.29
N ALA A 62 20.78 21.64 -6.07
CA ALA A 62 20.94 20.34 -6.72
C ALA A 62 21.14 19.20 -5.72
N ASP A 63 21.77 19.47 -4.56
CA ASP A 63 21.98 18.45 -3.52
C ASP A 63 20.68 17.92 -2.89
N TRP A 64 19.59 18.69 -2.93
CA TRP A 64 18.29 18.34 -2.34
C TRP A 64 17.30 17.71 -3.32
N LEU A 65 17.66 17.57 -4.60
CA LEU A 65 16.78 17.04 -5.65
C LEU A 65 17.29 15.69 -6.19
N ASP A 66 16.36 14.84 -6.63
CA ASP A 66 16.66 13.62 -7.39
C ASP A 66 16.84 13.94 -8.89
N ASP A 67 17.20 12.91 -9.67
CA ASP A 67 17.40 12.97 -11.13
C ASP A 67 16.15 13.41 -11.93
N ASP A 68 14.97 13.39 -11.30
CA ASP A 68 13.70 13.87 -11.87
C ASP A 68 13.30 15.29 -11.40
N GLY A 69 14.19 15.99 -10.69
CA GLY A 69 13.97 17.36 -10.20
C GLY A 69 13.00 17.46 -9.03
N ARG A 70 12.64 16.33 -8.38
CA ARG A 70 11.81 16.30 -7.16
C ARG A 70 12.65 16.24 -5.90
N PRO A 71 12.09 16.58 -4.72
CA PRO A 71 12.78 16.40 -3.44
C PRO A 71 13.38 15.00 -3.30
N ARG A 72 14.62 14.95 -2.81
CA ARG A 72 15.41 13.72 -2.74
C ARG A 72 14.76 12.66 -1.87
N ARG A 73 14.51 11.48 -2.47
CA ARG A 73 14.00 10.29 -1.81
C ARG A 73 15.02 9.68 -0.86
N ARG A 74 14.57 9.18 0.29
CA ARG A 74 15.44 8.66 1.37
C ARG A 74 15.20 7.19 1.71
N GLY A 75 14.21 6.56 1.08
CA GLY A 75 13.85 5.17 1.32
C GLY A 75 15.00 4.20 1.05
N THR A 76 15.01 3.13 1.82
CA THR A 76 16.01 2.07 1.81
C THR A 76 15.34 0.70 1.69
N LEU A 77 16.14 -0.37 1.60
CA LEU A 77 15.65 -1.74 1.69
C LEU A 77 14.76 -1.95 2.93
N TRP A 78 15.14 -1.39 4.08
CA TRP A 78 14.43 -1.59 5.35
C TRP A 78 13.10 -0.83 5.39
N THR A 79 13.07 0.42 4.92
CA THR A 79 11.81 1.18 4.88
C THR A 79 10.85 0.57 3.87
N ALA A 80 11.32 0.20 2.68
CA ALA A 80 10.51 -0.48 1.68
C ALA A 80 9.97 -1.82 2.21
N SER A 81 10.81 -2.63 2.85
CA SER A 81 10.37 -3.90 3.47
C SER A 81 9.35 -3.64 4.59
N SER A 82 9.54 -2.60 5.41
CA SER A 82 8.57 -2.26 6.47
C SER A 82 7.21 -1.84 5.90
N HIS A 83 7.17 -1.11 4.79
CA HIS A 83 5.92 -0.76 4.11
C HIS A 83 5.24 -2.00 3.55
N ILE A 84 5.98 -2.90 2.88
CA ILE A 84 5.41 -4.15 2.33
C ILE A 84 4.91 -5.05 3.47
N VAL A 85 5.71 -5.27 4.52
CA VAL A 85 5.31 -6.07 5.69
C VAL A 85 4.08 -5.47 6.37
N THR A 86 4.03 -4.14 6.51
CA THR A 86 2.86 -3.45 7.07
C THR A 86 1.62 -3.67 6.21
N ALA A 87 1.77 -3.63 4.89
CA ALA A 87 0.65 -3.83 3.97
C ALA A 87 0.13 -5.28 3.98
N VAL A 88 1.05 -6.25 4.04
CA VAL A 88 0.77 -7.68 3.93
C VAL A 88 0.33 -8.25 5.28
N ILE A 89 1.18 -8.23 6.33
CA ILE A 89 0.96 -9.02 7.56
C ILE A 89 -0.35 -8.66 8.30
N GLY A 90 -0.99 -7.53 8.00
CA GLY A 90 -2.17 -7.00 8.69
C GLY A 90 -3.40 -7.89 8.78
N SER A 91 -4.56 -7.37 8.37
CA SER A 91 -5.81 -8.09 8.61
C SER A 91 -5.88 -9.44 7.87
N GLY A 92 -5.12 -9.59 6.79
CA GLY A 92 -5.06 -10.83 6.00
C GLY A 92 -4.55 -12.05 6.77
N VAL A 93 -3.59 -11.91 7.72
CA VAL A 93 -3.09 -13.08 8.47
C VAL A 93 -4.14 -13.67 9.41
N LEU A 94 -5.07 -12.84 9.87
CA LEU A 94 -6.06 -13.22 10.87
C LEU A 94 -7.08 -14.20 10.29
N SER A 95 -7.41 -14.11 8.99
CA SER A 95 -8.35 -15.01 8.31
C SER A 95 -7.72 -16.27 7.73
N LEU A 96 -6.39 -16.42 7.77
CA LEU A 96 -5.72 -17.58 7.17
C LEU A 96 -6.04 -18.90 7.88
N ALA A 97 -6.32 -18.86 9.18
CA ALA A 97 -6.74 -20.07 9.91
C ALA A 97 -8.06 -20.60 9.36
N TRP A 98 -9.02 -19.70 9.15
CA TRP A 98 -10.29 -20.03 8.49
C TRP A 98 -10.08 -20.46 7.04
N ALA A 99 -9.28 -19.75 6.25
CA ALA A 99 -9.04 -20.10 4.84
C ALA A 99 -8.43 -21.51 4.69
N ILE A 100 -7.48 -21.88 5.57
CA ILE A 100 -6.95 -23.25 5.59
C ILE A 100 -8.03 -24.24 6.05
N ALA A 101 -8.90 -23.89 7.00
CA ALA A 101 -10.01 -24.76 7.39
C ALA A 101 -10.98 -25.04 6.23
N GLN A 102 -11.25 -24.04 5.37
CA GLN A 102 -12.09 -24.25 4.19
C GLN A 102 -11.46 -25.12 3.11
N LEU A 103 -10.12 -25.14 3.02
CA LEU A 103 -9.37 -25.86 1.98
C LEU A 103 -8.79 -27.20 2.45
N GLY A 104 -8.55 -27.36 3.75
CA GLY A 104 -7.93 -28.51 4.38
C GLY A 104 -6.40 -28.53 4.36
N TRP A 105 -5.84 -29.57 4.99
CA TRP A 105 -4.40 -29.76 5.18
C TRP A 105 -3.58 -29.89 3.89
N VAL A 106 -4.24 -30.21 2.77
CA VAL A 106 -3.57 -30.33 1.46
C VAL A 106 -3.68 -29.04 0.66
N ALA A 107 -4.90 -28.65 0.29
CA ALA A 107 -5.10 -27.54 -0.62
C ALA A 107 -4.80 -26.18 0.03
N GLY A 108 -5.03 -26.01 1.34
CA GLY A 108 -4.77 -24.75 2.05
C GLY A 108 -3.30 -24.34 2.00
N PRO A 109 -2.39 -25.13 2.60
CA PRO A 109 -0.95 -24.87 2.55
C PRO A 109 -0.39 -24.75 1.13
N ALA A 110 -0.85 -25.60 0.20
CA ALA A 110 -0.43 -25.55 -1.20
C ALA A 110 -0.85 -24.24 -1.89
N ALA A 111 -2.09 -23.79 -1.67
CA ALA A 111 -2.58 -22.51 -2.19
C ALA A 111 -1.75 -21.34 -1.63
N MET A 112 -1.46 -21.33 -0.33
CA MET A 112 -0.66 -20.27 0.27
C MET A 112 0.73 -20.14 -0.34
N LEU A 113 1.42 -21.25 -0.57
CA LEU A 113 2.73 -21.26 -1.24
C LEU A 113 2.63 -20.81 -2.70
N LEU A 114 1.58 -21.22 -3.42
CA LEU A 114 1.34 -20.81 -4.80
C LEU A 114 1.08 -19.31 -4.91
N PHE A 115 0.19 -18.76 -4.07
CA PHE A 115 -0.10 -17.33 -4.04
C PHE A 115 1.12 -16.50 -3.63
N ALA A 116 1.93 -16.98 -2.67
CA ALA A 116 3.21 -16.36 -2.33
C ALA A 116 4.15 -16.31 -3.52
N PHE A 117 4.31 -17.42 -4.25
CA PHE A 117 5.16 -17.49 -5.42
C PHE A 117 4.68 -16.57 -6.55
N VAL A 118 3.39 -16.62 -6.89
CA VAL A 118 2.80 -15.78 -7.94
C VAL A 118 2.95 -14.31 -7.59
N THR A 119 2.67 -13.93 -6.34
CA THR A 119 2.82 -12.55 -5.86
C THR A 119 4.27 -12.10 -5.91
N TYR A 120 5.21 -12.89 -5.39
CA TYR A 120 6.64 -12.59 -5.48
C TYR A 120 7.07 -12.37 -6.94
N TYR A 121 6.72 -13.32 -7.81
CA TYR A 121 7.11 -13.27 -9.21
C TYR A 121 6.55 -12.03 -9.92
N THR A 122 5.24 -11.79 -9.83
CA THR A 122 4.58 -10.66 -10.48
C THR A 122 4.99 -9.30 -9.89
N ALA A 123 5.24 -9.21 -8.58
CA ALA A 123 5.77 -8.01 -7.93
C ALA A 123 7.18 -7.67 -8.43
N THR A 124 8.03 -8.66 -8.72
CA THR A 124 9.34 -8.40 -9.36
C THR A 124 9.21 -7.91 -10.80
N LEU A 125 8.21 -8.41 -11.57
CA LEU A 125 7.91 -7.87 -12.90
C LEU A 125 7.42 -6.42 -12.82
N LEU A 126 6.57 -6.11 -11.83
CA LEU A 126 6.07 -4.77 -11.60
C LEU A 126 7.18 -3.80 -11.20
N ALA A 127 8.13 -4.23 -10.36
CA ALA A 127 9.25 -3.41 -9.91
C ALA A 127 10.15 -2.95 -11.06
N GLU A 128 10.34 -3.80 -12.08
CA GLU A 128 11.04 -3.44 -13.33
C GLU A 128 10.29 -2.38 -14.15
N CYS A 129 8.97 -2.25 -13.96
CA CYS A 129 8.13 -1.32 -14.69
C CYS A 129 8.06 0.09 -14.08
N TYR A 130 8.78 0.34 -12.98
CA TYR A 130 8.82 1.64 -12.32
C TYR A 130 9.41 2.74 -13.20
N ARG A 131 10.53 2.49 -13.88
CA ARG A 131 11.06 3.39 -14.91
C ARG A 131 10.62 2.94 -16.29
N THR A 132 10.10 3.84 -17.12
CA THR A 132 9.73 3.53 -18.51
C THR A 132 10.89 3.83 -19.45
N GLY A 133 11.17 2.90 -20.37
CA GLY A 133 12.28 2.99 -21.31
C GLY A 133 13.52 2.32 -20.72
N ASP A 134 14.55 3.11 -20.44
CA ASP A 134 15.78 2.61 -19.82
C ASP A 134 15.55 2.28 -18.31
N PRO A 135 15.99 1.11 -17.81
CA PRO A 135 15.75 0.71 -16.43
C PRO A 135 16.42 1.57 -15.35
N ASP A 136 17.49 2.31 -15.69
CA ASP A 136 18.27 3.07 -14.72
C ASP A 136 18.09 4.59 -14.89
N THR A 137 17.88 5.05 -16.11
CA THR A 137 17.78 6.48 -16.48
C THR A 137 16.42 6.88 -17.04
N GLY A 138 15.54 5.90 -17.28
CA GLY A 138 14.20 6.13 -17.81
C GLY A 138 13.31 6.95 -16.89
N LYS A 139 12.21 7.46 -17.45
CA LYS A 139 11.24 8.29 -16.73
C LYS A 139 10.62 7.48 -15.58
N ARG A 140 10.70 8.00 -14.36
CA ARG A 140 10.04 7.45 -13.17
C ARG A 140 8.51 7.51 -13.29
N ASN A 141 7.83 6.44 -12.90
CA ASN A 141 6.40 6.40 -12.69
C ASN A 141 6.11 6.44 -11.19
N TYR A 142 5.46 7.51 -10.73
CA TYR A 142 5.25 7.79 -9.31
C TYR A 142 4.11 7.01 -8.67
N THR A 143 3.22 6.48 -9.50
CA THR A 143 2.05 5.72 -9.07
C THR A 143 1.86 4.52 -9.99
N TYR A 144 1.16 3.51 -9.49
CA TYR A 144 0.81 2.34 -10.28
C TYR A 144 0.11 2.75 -11.58
N MET A 145 -0.87 3.66 -11.48
CA MET A 145 -1.63 4.14 -12.63
C MET A 145 -0.74 4.92 -13.63
N ASP A 146 0.30 5.62 -13.17
CA ASP A 146 1.28 6.25 -14.06
C ASP A 146 2.08 5.19 -14.83
N ALA A 147 2.49 4.09 -14.18
CA ALA A 147 3.20 3.00 -14.83
C ALA A 147 2.32 2.34 -15.91
N VAL A 148 1.03 2.12 -15.63
CA VAL A 148 0.06 1.63 -16.62
C VAL A 148 -0.14 2.63 -17.76
N ARG A 149 -0.16 3.94 -17.46
CA ARG A 149 -0.29 4.98 -18.50
C ARG A 149 0.92 5.03 -19.42
N SER A 150 2.12 5.01 -18.87
CA SER A 150 3.37 5.09 -19.63
C SER A 150 3.63 3.83 -20.44
N ASN A 151 3.30 2.65 -19.90
CA ASN A 151 3.49 1.39 -20.59
C ASN A 151 2.33 1.05 -21.51
N LEU A 152 1.09 0.95 -21.01
CA LEU A 152 -0.05 0.37 -21.74
C LEU A 152 -0.94 1.42 -22.41
N GLY A 153 -1.26 2.50 -21.70
CA GLY A 153 -2.10 3.60 -22.19
C GLY A 153 -3.58 3.23 -22.42
N GLY A 154 -4.36 4.19 -22.94
CA GLY A 154 -5.76 3.98 -23.36
C GLY A 154 -6.72 3.58 -22.22
N ALA A 155 -7.74 2.79 -22.56
CA ALA A 155 -8.79 2.35 -21.63
C ALA A 155 -8.26 1.55 -20.43
N LYS A 156 -7.10 0.91 -20.57
CA LYS A 156 -6.42 0.15 -19.50
C LYS A 156 -6.07 1.02 -18.29
N VAL A 157 -5.82 2.32 -18.48
CA VAL A 157 -5.55 3.27 -17.39
C VAL A 157 -6.79 3.50 -16.54
N ALA A 158 -7.95 3.69 -17.17
CA ALA A 158 -9.21 3.88 -16.47
C ALA A 158 -9.62 2.60 -15.73
N PHE A 159 -9.47 1.44 -16.37
CA PHE A 159 -9.72 0.14 -15.75
C PHE A 159 -8.83 -0.10 -14.52
N CYS A 160 -7.53 0.18 -14.63
CA CYS A 160 -6.58 0.12 -13.51
C CYS A 160 -7.01 1.06 -12.38
N GLY A 161 -7.27 2.33 -12.68
CA GLY A 161 -7.64 3.32 -11.68
C GLY A 161 -8.91 2.93 -10.92
N VAL A 162 -9.97 2.54 -11.63
CA VAL A 162 -11.25 2.14 -10.99
C VAL A 162 -11.02 1.00 -10.01
N ILE A 163 -10.33 -0.07 -10.43
CA ILE A 163 -10.12 -1.24 -9.58
C ILE A 163 -9.16 -0.92 -8.43
N GLN A 164 -8.06 -0.21 -8.70
CA GLN A 164 -7.07 0.17 -7.69
C GLN A 164 -7.73 1.00 -6.60
N TYR A 165 -8.38 2.12 -6.94
CA TYR A 165 -8.97 3.01 -5.93
C TYR A 165 -10.18 2.39 -5.23
N ALA A 166 -11.00 1.58 -5.92
CA ALA A 166 -12.07 0.83 -5.25
C ALA A 166 -11.50 -0.16 -4.23
N ASN A 167 -10.41 -0.85 -4.56
CA ASN A 167 -9.74 -1.76 -3.64
C ASN A 167 -9.12 -1.03 -2.44
N LEU A 168 -8.46 0.12 -2.65
CA LEU A 168 -7.91 0.93 -1.55
C LEU A 168 -9.02 1.41 -0.58
N VAL A 169 -10.18 1.83 -1.10
CA VAL A 169 -11.36 2.16 -0.28
C VAL A 169 -11.86 0.95 0.50
N GLY A 170 -11.94 -0.22 -0.15
CA GLY A 170 -12.33 -1.46 0.49
C GLY A 170 -11.40 -1.87 1.64
N VAL A 171 -10.08 -1.74 1.45
CA VAL A 171 -9.09 -2.00 2.49
C VAL A 171 -9.29 -1.07 3.69
N ALA A 172 -9.54 0.22 3.45
CA ALA A 172 -9.84 1.19 4.52
C ALA A 172 -11.09 0.81 5.34
N ILE A 173 -12.14 0.32 4.67
CA ILE A 173 -13.35 -0.22 5.32
C ILE A 173 -12.99 -1.47 6.14
N GLY A 174 -12.29 -2.44 5.53
CA GLY A 174 -11.89 -3.70 6.19
C GLY A 174 -11.05 -3.47 7.45
N TYR A 175 -10.11 -2.53 7.43
CA TYR A 175 -9.31 -2.17 8.61
C TYR A 175 -10.12 -1.50 9.71
N THR A 176 -11.14 -0.72 9.36
CA THR A 176 -12.08 -0.14 10.34
C THR A 176 -12.87 -1.25 11.04
N ILE A 177 -13.34 -2.25 10.27
CA ILE A 177 -14.05 -3.42 10.81
C ILE A 177 -13.11 -4.23 11.72
N ALA A 178 -11.94 -4.63 11.22
CA ALA A 178 -10.97 -5.45 11.96
C ALA A 178 -10.53 -4.79 13.27
N SER A 179 -10.21 -3.49 13.26
CA SER A 179 -9.84 -2.75 14.47
C SER A 179 -10.96 -2.73 15.50
N SER A 180 -12.21 -2.58 15.05
CA SER A 180 -13.37 -2.58 15.93
C SER A 180 -13.59 -3.94 16.62
N ILE A 181 -13.31 -5.05 15.93
CA ILE A 181 -13.38 -6.40 16.47
C ILE A 181 -12.36 -6.56 17.60
N SER A 182 -11.13 -6.12 17.40
CA SER A 182 -10.08 -6.17 18.43
C SER A 182 -10.39 -5.29 19.65
N MET A 183 -10.88 -4.06 19.46
CA MET A 183 -11.29 -3.20 20.57
C MET A 183 -12.46 -3.80 21.37
N LYS A 184 -13.44 -4.39 20.67
CA LYS A 184 -14.58 -5.07 21.28
C LYS A 184 -14.14 -6.31 22.07
N ALA A 185 -13.15 -7.06 21.58
CA ALA A 185 -12.58 -8.20 22.28
C ALA A 185 -11.98 -7.79 23.64
N ILE A 186 -11.16 -6.73 23.66
CA ILE A 186 -10.57 -6.17 24.90
C ILE A 186 -11.67 -5.77 25.90
N ARG A 187 -12.70 -5.05 25.43
CA ARG A 187 -13.81 -4.64 26.31
C ARG A 187 -14.56 -5.84 26.89
N ARG A 188 -14.80 -6.87 26.07
CA ARG A 188 -15.46 -8.10 26.52
C ARG A 188 -14.61 -8.82 27.55
N ALA A 189 -13.32 -9.00 27.30
CA ALA A 189 -12.39 -9.63 28.25
C ALA A 189 -12.44 -8.93 29.62
N GLY A 190 -12.32 -7.59 29.64
CA GLY A 190 -12.43 -6.82 30.89
C GLY A 190 -13.81 -6.89 31.57
N CYS A 191 -14.90 -7.01 30.80
CA CYS A 191 -16.25 -7.18 31.34
C CYS A 191 -16.41 -8.54 32.04
N PHE A 192 -15.95 -9.61 31.41
CA PHE A 192 -16.01 -10.96 31.97
C PHE A 192 -15.13 -11.10 33.22
N HIS A 193 -13.95 -10.50 33.20
CA HIS A 193 -13.07 -10.48 34.38
C HIS A 193 -13.72 -9.76 35.57
N LYS A 194 -14.41 -8.64 35.32
CA LYS A 194 -15.05 -7.85 36.38
C LYS A 194 -16.37 -8.45 36.89
N ASN A 195 -17.21 -8.95 35.98
CA ASN A 195 -18.60 -9.32 36.28
C ASN A 195 -18.83 -10.85 36.28
N GLY A 196 -17.81 -11.64 35.99
CA GLY A 196 -17.88 -13.10 35.84
C GLY A 196 -18.49 -13.56 34.52
N HIS A 197 -18.31 -14.85 34.21
CA HIS A 197 -18.78 -15.49 32.97
C HIS A 197 -20.31 -15.59 32.82
N GLY A 198 -21.06 -15.33 33.89
CA GLY A 198 -22.53 -15.33 33.87
C GLY A 198 -23.16 -14.09 33.22
N ASN A 199 -22.39 -13.02 32.97
CA ASN A 199 -22.89 -11.83 32.30
C ASN A 199 -22.68 -11.96 30.78
N PRO A 200 -23.70 -11.75 29.93
CA PRO A 200 -23.57 -11.90 28.47
C PRO A 200 -22.62 -10.87 27.82
N CYS A 201 -22.20 -9.83 28.56
CA CYS A 201 -21.22 -8.81 28.14
C CYS A 201 -21.42 -8.39 26.68
N ARG A 202 -22.66 -8.05 26.32
CA ARG A 202 -23.02 -7.58 24.97
C ARG A 202 -22.38 -6.22 24.74
N SER A 203 -21.75 -6.06 23.58
CA SER A 203 -21.12 -4.80 23.17
C SER A 203 -21.30 -4.62 21.68
N SER A 204 -21.73 -3.44 21.25
CA SER A 204 -21.87 -3.09 19.83
C SER A 204 -20.49 -2.78 19.24
N SER A 205 -20.26 -3.12 17.96
CA SER A 205 -19.01 -2.78 17.25
C SER A 205 -18.96 -1.30 16.84
N ASN A 206 -20.12 -0.64 16.70
CA ASN A 206 -20.24 0.72 16.15
C ASN A 206 -19.43 1.79 16.91
N PRO A 207 -19.44 1.85 18.25
CA PRO A 207 -18.64 2.84 18.97
C PRO A 207 -17.14 2.71 18.71
N TYR A 208 -16.65 1.48 18.50
CA TYR A 208 -15.24 1.22 18.22
C TYR A 208 -14.86 1.57 16.78
N MET A 209 -15.76 1.38 15.82
CA MET A 209 -15.56 1.87 14.46
C MET A 209 -15.46 3.40 14.43
N ILE A 210 -16.35 4.09 15.15
CA ILE A 210 -16.31 5.57 15.29
C ILE A 210 -15.01 6.01 15.97
N LEU A 211 -14.59 5.31 17.04
CA LEU A 211 -13.33 5.60 17.73
C LEU A 211 -12.13 5.45 16.78
N PHE A 212 -12.05 4.35 16.04
CA PHE A 212 -10.99 4.13 15.06
C PHE A 212 -11.02 5.20 13.96
N GLY A 213 -12.20 5.54 13.42
CA GLY A 213 -12.39 6.63 12.48
C GLY A 213 -11.89 7.98 13.02
N GLY A 214 -12.16 8.29 14.29
CA GLY A 214 -11.63 9.49 14.96
C GLY A 214 -10.10 9.52 15.04
N VAL A 215 -9.46 8.39 15.34
CA VAL A 215 -8.00 8.25 15.30
C VAL A 215 -7.49 8.44 13.86
N GLN A 216 -8.16 7.85 12.87
CA GLN A 216 -7.75 7.98 11.47
C GLN A 216 -7.90 9.40 10.95
N ILE A 217 -8.91 10.17 11.38
CA ILE A 217 -9.02 11.60 11.03
C ILE A 217 -7.74 12.34 11.43
N LEU A 218 -7.16 12.05 12.60
CA LEU A 218 -5.92 12.68 13.07
C LEU A 218 -4.71 12.24 12.22
N PHE A 219 -4.49 10.92 12.08
CA PHE A 219 -3.32 10.39 11.37
C PHE A 219 -3.36 10.63 9.87
N SER A 220 -4.56 10.69 9.27
CA SER A 220 -4.74 11.03 7.86
C SER A 220 -4.35 12.47 7.54
N GLN A 221 -4.05 13.33 8.53
CA GLN A 221 -3.49 14.66 8.26
C GLN A 221 -1.99 14.64 7.96
N ILE A 222 -1.30 13.50 8.13
CA ILE A 222 0.11 13.37 7.74
C ILE A 222 0.23 13.55 6.22
N PRO A 223 1.08 14.47 5.71
CA PRO A 223 0.98 14.94 4.33
C PRO A 223 1.18 13.85 3.27
N ASP A 224 2.23 13.03 3.42
CA ASP A 224 2.73 12.17 2.34
C ASP A 224 3.18 10.79 2.83
N PHE A 225 3.26 9.84 1.89
CA PHE A 225 3.72 8.47 2.12
C PHE A 225 5.16 8.39 2.67
N ASP A 226 6.04 9.32 2.29
CA ASP A 226 7.41 9.40 2.83
C ASP A 226 7.41 9.72 4.33
N GLN A 227 6.47 10.53 4.82
CA GLN A 227 6.45 10.97 6.23
C GLN A 227 5.87 9.92 7.20
N ILE A 228 5.22 8.87 6.68
CA ILE A 228 4.65 7.77 7.50
C ILE A 228 5.62 6.61 7.72
N TRP A 229 6.90 6.70 7.28
CA TRP A 229 7.88 5.61 7.41
C TRP A 229 8.01 5.05 8.84
N TRP A 230 8.02 5.93 9.85
CA TRP A 230 8.13 5.53 11.25
C TRP A 230 6.88 4.78 11.72
N LEU A 231 5.70 5.21 11.23
CA LEU A 231 4.43 4.59 11.54
C LEU A 231 4.35 3.19 10.92
N SER A 232 4.90 3.01 9.71
CA SER A 232 5.05 1.69 9.09
C SER A 232 6.02 0.77 9.85
N ILE A 233 7.13 1.29 10.40
CA ILE A 233 8.01 0.48 11.24
C ILE A 233 7.28 0.01 12.50
N VAL A 234 6.58 0.91 13.20
CA VAL A 234 5.78 0.56 14.37
C VAL A 234 4.72 -0.47 14.01
N ALA A 235 4.01 -0.28 12.90
CA ALA A 235 2.99 -1.22 12.44
C ALA A 235 3.59 -2.60 12.12
N ALA A 236 4.74 -2.68 11.45
CA ALA A 236 5.43 -3.93 11.18
C ALA A 236 5.87 -4.66 12.46
N VAL A 237 6.38 -3.93 13.47
CA VAL A 237 6.72 -4.55 14.77
C VAL A 237 5.47 -5.09 15.47
N MET A 238 4.38 -4.34 15.46
CA MET A 238 3.12 -4.78 16.03
C MET A 238 2.55 -6.00 15.29
N SER A 239 2.74 -6.09 13.97
CA SER A 239 2.29 -7.24 13.18
C SER A 239 2.97 -8.54 13.56
N PHE A 240 4.28 -8.49 13.77
CA PHE A 240 5.02 -9.63 14.32
C PHE A 240 4.58 -9.96 15.74
N THR A 241 4.30 -8.93 16.57
CA THR A 241 3.89 -9.13 17.96
C THR A 241 2.61 -9.94 18.06
N TYR A 242 1.51 -9.52 17.42
CA TYR A 242 0.25 -10.26 17.52
C TYR A 242 0.31 -11.60 16.78
N SER A 243 1.07 -11.71 15.67
CA SER A 243 1.21 -12.98 14.94
C SER A 243 1.97 -14.01 15.77
N SER A 244 3.04 -13.62 16.46
CA SER A 244 3.78 -14.49 17.38
C SER A 244 2.93 -14.94 18.57
N ILE A 245 2.12 -14.04 19.14
CA ILE A 245 1.18 -14.39 20.23
C ILE A 245 0.13 -15.37 19.71
N GLY A 246 -0.54 -15.07 18.59
CA GLY A 246 -1.54 -15.95 17.99
C GLY A 246 -0.98 -17.34 17.64
N LEU A 247 0.24 -17.40 17.10
CA LEU A 247 0.95 -18.65 16.85
C LEU A 247 1.20 -19.44 18.13
N SER A 248 1.71 -18.78 19.17
CA SER A 248 2.01 -19.42 20.46
C SER A 248 0.76 -19.97 21.13
N LEU A 249 -0.35 -19.22 21.08
CA LEU A 249 -1.66 -19.66 21.54
C LEU A 249 -2.19 -20.84 20.71
N GLY A 250 -2.02 -20.80 19.39
CA GLY A 250 -2.42 -21.90 18.48
C GLY A 250 -1.65 -23.19 18.76
N ILE A 251 -0.33 -23.09 19.01
CA ILE A 251 0.51 -24.22 19.42
C ILE A 251 0.04 -24.74 20.78
N ALA A 252 -0.14 -23.87 21.78
CA ALA A 252 -0.59 -24.26 23.12
C ALA A 252 -1.95 -24.97 23.08
N GLN A 253 -2.90 -24.46 22.29
CA GLN A 253 -4.21 -25.08 22.12
C GLN A 253 -4.10 -26.44 21.41
N THR A 254 -3.26 -26.55 20.38
CA THR A 254 -3.01 -27.83 19.68
C THR A 254 -2.43 -28.89 20.63
N VAL A 255 -1.48 -28.49 21.48
CA VAL A 255 -0.92 -29.36 22.53
C VAL A 255 -2.00 -29.75 23.54
N SER A 256 -2.83 -28.80 23.98
CA SER A 256 -3.95 -29.07 24.89
C SER A 256 -4.99 -30.00 24.30
N ASN A 257 -5.19 -29.98 22.98
CA ASN A 257 -6.09 -30.89 22.28
C ASN A 257 -5.54 -32.32 22.19
N GLY A 258 -4.25 -32.53 22.49
CA GLY A 258 -3.56 -33.83 22.34
C GLY A 258 -3.21 -34.18 20.89
N GLY A 259 -3.33 -33.25 19.95
CA GLY A 259 -3.05 -33.49 18.54
C GLY A 259 -3.59 -32.43 17.59
N PHE A 260 -3.31 -32.61 16.31
CA PHE A 260 -3.76 -31.73 15.23
C PHE A 260 -5.23 -32.03 14.88
N LYS A 261 -6.09 -31.02 14.96
CA LYS A 261 -7.45 -31.07 14.41
C LYS A 261 -7.46 -30.84 12.89
N GLY A 262 -8.67 -30.91 12.33
CA GLY A 262 -8.94 -30.64 10.92
C GLY A 262 -8.82 -31.88 10.03
N SER A 263 -9.45 -31.80 8.87
CA SER A 263 -9.43 -32.85 7.84
C SER A 263 -8.50 -32.49 6.66
N LEU A 264 -8.22 -33.49 5.81
CA LEU A 264 -7.45 -33.31 4.58
C LEU A 264 -8.13 -32.39 3.56
N THR A 265 -9.47 -32.35 3.55
CA THR A 265 -10.30 -31.67 2.53
C THR A 265 -11.14 -30.53 3.10
N GLY A 266 -10.72 -30.01 4.26
CA GLY A 266 -11.33 -28.88 4.93
C GLY A 266 -12.57 -29.25 5.73
N ILE A 267 -13.41 -28.25 6.00
CA ILE A 267 -14.59 -28.38 6.85
C ILE A 267 -15.51 -29.54 6.46
N SER A 268 -16.13 -30.17 7.45
CA SER A 268 -17.06 -31.28 7.25
C SER A 268 -18.43 -30.80 6.76
N ILE A 269 -19.09 -31.58 5.91
CA ILE A 269 -20.50 -31.36 5.56
C ILE A 269 -21.35 -31.84 6.74
N GLY A 270 -22.28 -31.00 7.20
CA GLY A 270 -23.06 -31.25 8.40
C GLY A 270 -24.34 -30.43 8.46
N PRO A 271 -25.03 -30.41 9.63
CA PRO A 271 -26.27 -29.65 9.82
C PRO A 271 -26.12 -28.15 9.53
N ASP A 272 -24.95 -27.59 9.84
CA ASP A 272 -24.65 -26.17 9.71
C ASP A 272 -24.01 -25.81 8.35
N VAL A 273 -23.47 -26.79 7.63
CA VAL A 273 -22.76 -26.59 6.34
C VAL A 273 -23.23 -27.59 5.30
N THR A 274 -23.91 -27.09 4.28
CA THR A 274 -24.30 -27.86 3.09
C THR A 274 -23.14 -28.08 2.13
N SER A 275 -23.25 -29.06 1.22
CA SER A 275 -22.26 -29.31 0.17
C SER A 275 -22.01 -28.07 -0.70
N THR A 276 -23.05 -27.29 -0.97
CA THR A 276 -22.95 -26.06 -1.78
C THR A 276 -22.20 -24.96 -1.03
N GLN A 277 -22.51 -24.74 0.26
CA GLN A 277 -21.78 -23.78 1.09
C GLN A 277 -20.31 -24.15 1.23
N LYS A 278 -19.99 -25.45 1.40
CA LYS A 278 -18.60 -25.91 1.40
C LYS A 278 -17.84 -25.48 0.14
N ILE A 279 -18.46 -25.59 -1.04
CA ILE A 279 -17.84 -25.15 -2.30
C ILE A 279 -17.64 -23.63 -2.31
N TRP A 280 -18.65 -22.85 -1.90
CA TRP A 280 -18.54 -21.39 -1.85
C TRP A 280 -17.44 -20.92 -0.90
N HIS A 281 -17.40 -21.47 0.31
CA HIS A 281 -16.37 -21.16 1.29
C HIS A 281 -14.96 -21.54 0.78
N SER A 282 -14.80 -22.71 0.13
CA SER A 282 -13.51 -23.07 -0.45
C SER A 282 -13.07 -22.08 -1.54
N LEU A 283 -14.00 -21.54 -2.33
CA LEU A 283 -13.69 -20.52 -3.34
C LEU A 283 -13.40 -19.15 -2.70
N GLN A 284 -14.18 -18.73 -1.71
CA GLN A 284 -13.93 -17.52 -0.92
C GLN A 284 -12.56 -17.56 -0.24
N ALA A 285 -12.16 -18.71 0.29
CA ALA A 285 -10.85 -18.90 0.92
C ALA A 285 -9.67 -18.62 -0.03
N LEU A 286 -9.82 -18.87 -1.34
CA LEU A 286 -8.82 -18.45 -2.33
C LEU A 286 -8.74 -16.93 -2.45
N GLY A 287 -9.89 -16.24 -2.35
CA GLY A 287 -9.97 -14.78 -2.29
C GLY A 287 -9.30 -14.23 -1.03
N ASP A 288 -9.52 -14.86 0.13
CA ASP A 288 -8.88 -14.48 1.39
C ASP A 288 -7.36 -14.62 1.33
N ILE A 289 -6.85 -15.74 0.80
CA ILE A 289 -5.41 -15.94 0.59
C ILE A 289 -4.87 -14.90 -0.40
N ALA A 290 -5.60 -14.61 -1.47
CA ALA A 290 -5.21 -13.58 -2.44
C ALA A 290 -5.13 -12.19 -1.81
N PHE A 291 -6.09 -11.86 -0.95
CA PHE A 291 -6.12 -10.62 -0.18
C PHE A 291 -4.93 -10.53 0.78
N ALA A 292 -4.60 -11.63 1.47
CA ALA A 292 -3.49 -11.66 2.41
C ALA A 292 -2.14 -11.33 1.76
N TYR A 293 -1.91 -11.74 0.50
CA TYR A 293 -0.70 -11.39 -0.25
C TYR A 293 -0.82 -10.08 -1.05
N SER A 294 -1.88 -9.30 -0.88
CA SER A 294 -2.14 -8.11 -1.70
C SER A 294 -1.33 -6.88 -1.22
N PHE A 295 -0.28 -6.53 -1.96
CA PHE A 295 0.42 -5.25 -1.82
C PHE A 295 0.85 -4.64 -3.17
N SER A 296 0.65 -5.36 -4.27
CA SER A 296 1.06 -4.92 -5.62
C SER A 296 0.42 -3.60 -6.02
N ASN A 297 -0.81 -3.34 -5.57
CA ASN A 297 -1.58 -2.12 -5.81
C ASN A 297 -0.99 -0.84 -5.18
N ILE A 298 0.03 -0.95 -4.32
CA ILE A 298 0.78 0.18 -3.74
C ILE A 298 2.30 0.02 -3.92
N LEU A 299 2.73 -1.00 -4.67
CA LEU A 299 4.15 -1.33 -4.82
C LEU A 299 4.93 -0.19 -5.48
N ILE A 300 4.38 0.40 -6.55
CA ILE A 300 5.04 1.49 -7.26
C ILE A 300 5.16 2.74 -6.38
N GLU A 301 4.13 3.03 -5.59
CA GLU A 301 4.13 4.12 -4.62
C GLU A 301 5.18 3.90 -3.52
N ILE A 302 5.36 2.67 -3.02
CA ILE A 302 6.46 2.31 -2.11
C ILE A 302 7.82 2.46 -2.83
N GLN A 303 7.92 2.01 -4.07
CA GLN A 303 9.15 2.07 -4.85
C GLN A 303 9.59 3.51 -5.12
N ASP A 304 8.65 4.43 -5.31
CA ASP A 304 8.90 5.87 -5.47
C ASP A 304 9.44 6.54 -4.19
N THR A 305 9.48 5.84 -3.05
CA THR A 305 10.18 6.36 -1.84
C THR A 305 11.66 6.02 -1.83
N ILE A 306 12.12 5.08 -2.66
CA ILE A 306 13.49 4.55 -2.62
C ILE A 306 14.45 5.62 -3.17
N LYS A 307 15.58 5.80 -2.47
CA LYS A 307 16.65 6.71 -2.88
C LYS A 307 17.14 6.42 -4.30
N ALA A 308 17.58 7.46 -5.00
CA ALA A 308 18.12 7.33 -6.35
C ALA A 308 19.36 6.40 -6.42
N PRO A 309 19.65 5.79 -7.60
CA PRO A 309 20.74 4.83 -7.77
C PRO A 309 22.13 5.38 -7.46
N PRO A 310 23.13 4.54 -7.13
CA PRO A 310 23.09 3.07 -6.99
C PRO A 310 22.76 2.56 -5.57
N PRO A 311 22.17 1.35 -5.41
CA PRO A 311 21.63 0.46 -6.46
C PRO A 311 20.29 0.95 -7.03
N SER A 312 19.87 0.42 -8.20
CA SER A 312 18.60 0.81 -8.82
C SER A 312 17.38 0.53 -7.96
N GLU A 313 16.34 1.34 -8.09
CA GLU A 313 15.13 1.24 -7.28
C GLU A 313 14.45 -0.13 -7.46
N ALA A 314 14.47 -0.68 -8.69
CA ALA A 314 13.97 -2.02 -8.99
C ALA A 314 14.75 -3.11 -8.25
N ASN A 315 16.08 -3.00 -8.16
CA ASN A 315 16.90 -3.95 -7.42
C ASN A 315 16.65 -3.91 -5.91
N VAL A 316 16.51 -2.71 -5.34
CA VAL A 316 16.13 -2.56 -3.92
C VAL A 316 14.74 -3.14 -3.67
N MET A 317 13.78 -2.80 -4.52
CA MET A 317 12.40 -3.27 -4.42
C MET A 317 12.29 -4.79 -4.56
N ALA A 318 13.02 -5.41 -5.49
CA ALA A 318 13.05 -6.86 -5.64
C ALA A 318 13.60 -7.58 -4.39
N ARG A 319 14.64 -7.01 -3.75
CA ARG A 319 15.17 -7.51 -2.48
C ARG A 319 14.18 -7.32 -1.33
N ALA A 320 13.55 -6.15 -1.25
CA ALA A 320 12.52 -5.86 -0.24
C ALA A 320 11.33 -6.81 -0.37
N THR A 321 10.88 -7.03 -1.61
CA THR A 321 9.81 -7.97 -1.96
C THR A 321 10.18 -9.39 -1.59
N ARG A 322 11.39 -9.87 -1.91
CA ARG A 322 11.86 -11.20 -1.53
C ARG A 322 11.85 -11.39 -0.02
N LEU A 323 12.44 -10.45 0.71
CA LEU A 323 12.52 -10.52 2.17
C LEU A 323 11.11 -10.51 2.80
N SER A 324 10.26 -9.59 2.34
CA SER A 324 8.92 -9.40 2.90
C SER A 324 8.04 -10.61 2.60
N VAL A 325 7.93 -11.06 1.34
CA VAL A 325 7.10 -12.22 0.98
C VAL A 325 7.59 -13.49 1.66
N ALA A 326 8.91 -13.73 1.75
CA ALA A 326 9.42 -14.89 2.46
C ALA A 326 9.04 -14.85 3.95
N THR A 327 9.23 -13.69 4.58
CA THR A 327 8.91 -13.52 6.01
C THR A 327 7.40 -13.66 6.26
N THR A 328 6.56 -13.01 5.46
CA THR A 328 5.11 -13.09 5.61
C THR A 328 4.61 -14.51 5.38
N THR A 329 5.10 -15.20 4.33
CA THR A 329 4.73 -16.59 4.02
C THR A 329 5.01 -17.52 5.19
N VAL A 330 6.17 -17.39 5.86
CA VAL A 330 6.49 -18.19 7.04
C VAL A 330 5.47 -17.95 8.16
N PHE A 331 5.22 -16.69 8.51
CA PHE A 331 4.24 -16.36 9.57
C PHE A 331 2.83 -16.79 9.21
N TYR A 332 2.46 -16.63 7.94
CA TYR A 332 1.15 -16.99 7.41
C TYR A 332 0.91 -18.49 7.49
N MET A 333 1.86 -19.29 7.00
CA MET A 333 1.80 -20.74 7.09
C MET A 333 1.73 -21.19 8.55
N LEU A 334 2.58 -20.62 9.42
CA LEU A 334 2.58 -20.97 10.84
C LEU A 334 1.25 -20.61 11.51
N CYS A 335 0.76 -19.38 11.37
CA CYS A 335 -0.48 -18.93 12.01
C CYS A 335 -1.71 -19.64 11.43
N GLY A 336 -1.79 -19.77 10.11
CA GLY A 336 -2.89 -20.44 9.44
C GLY A 336 -2.95 -21.93 9.79
N CYS A 337 -1.83 -22.65 9.63
CA CYS A 337 -1.78 -24.08 9.93
C CYS A 337 -2.00 -24.35 11.41
N MET A 338 -1.43 -23.54 12.31
CA MET A 338 -1.61 -23.76 13.74
C MET A 338 -2.98 -23.32 14.26
N GLY A 339 -3.59 -22.32 13.63
CA GLY A 339 -5.00 -22.03 13.84
C GLY A 339 -5.89 -23.21 13.44
N TYR A 340 -5.67 -23.79 12.25
CA TYR A 340 -6.44 -24.96 11.82
C TYR A 340 -6.19 -26.21 12.68
N ALA A 341 -4.94 -26.44 13.10
CA ALA A 341 -4.62 -27.51 14.04
C ALA A 341 -5.28 -27.35 15.40
N ALA A 342 -5.43 -26.11 15.87
CA ALA A 342 -6.05 -25.79 17.16
C ALA A 342 -7.58 -25.92 17.12
N PHE A 343 -8.21 -25.49 16.02
CA PHE A 343 -9.67 -25.31 15.96
C PHE A 343 -10.38 -26.28 15.00
N GLY A 344 -9.71 -26.82 13.99
CA GLY A 344 -10.32 -27.70 13.00
C GLY A 344 -11.42 -26.98 12.22
N ASP A 345 -12.59 -27.60 12.13
CA ASP A 345 -13.76 -27.06 11.42
C ASP A 345 -14.28 -25.74 12.03
N ASP A 346 -13.98 -25.50 13.31
CA ASP A 346 -14.38 -24.30 14.06
C ASP A 346 -13.35 -23.15 13.96
N ALA A 347 -12.42 -23.21 13.00
CA ALA A 347 -11.41 -22.16 12.86
C ALA A 347 -12.07 -20.79 12.56
N PRO A 348 -11.74 -19.74 13.34
CA PRO A 348 -12.40 -18.44 13.20
C PRO A 348 -11.82 -17.60 12.05
N ASP A 349 -12.64 -16.72 11.46
CA ASP A 349 -12.22 -15.69 10.47
C ASP A 349 -11.16 -14.72 11.01
N ASN A 350 -11.05 -14.63 12.33
CA ASN A 350 -9.97 -13.92 13.00
C ASN A 350 -9.39 -14.85 14.05
N LEU A 351 -8.16 -15.32 13.81
CA LEU A 351 -7.43 -16.27 14.66
C LEU A 351 -7.53 -15.92 16.15
N LEU A 352 -7.41 -14.63 16.51
CA LEU A 352 -7.44 -14.22 17.92
C LEU A 352 -8.80 -14.36 18.59
N THR A 353 -9.89 -14.39 17.81
CA THR A 353 -11.24 -14.56 18.35
C THR A 353 -11.54 -16.00 18.77
N GLY A 354 -10.86 -16.99 18.19
CA GLY A 354 -11.03 -18.41 18.53
C GLY A 354 -10.48 -18.76 19.91
N PHE A 355 -9.48 -18.01 20.39
CA PHE A 355 -8.97 -18.18 21.75
C PHE A 355 -9.92 -17.63 22.82
N GLY A 356 -10.99 -16.92 22.43
CA GLY A 356 -12.02 -16.41 23.33
C GLY A 356 -11.44 -15.58 24.48
N PHE A 357 -11.44 -16.16 25.68
CA PHE A 357 -10.92 -15.57 26.92
C PHE A 357 -9.78 -16.41 27.51
N TYR A 358 -8.89 -16.90 26.66
CA TYR A 358 -7.74 -17.70 27.07
C TYR A 358 -6.97 -17.05 28.23
N GLU A 359 -6.70 -17.83 29.27
CA GLU A 359 -5.94 -17.38 30.43
C GLU A 359 -4.43 -17.60 30.20
N PRO A 360 -3.58 -16.58 30.35
CA PRO A 360 -3.92 -15.30 30.96
C PRO A 360 -4.48 -14.27 29.96
N PHE A 361 -5.65 -13.70 30.27
CA PHE A 361 -6.40 -12.82 29.35
C PHE A 361 -5.61 -11.57 28.88
N TRP A 362 -4.66 -11.09 29.69
CA TRP A 362 -3.82 -9.94 29.35
C TRP A 362 -3.00 -10.19 28.07
N LEU A 363 -2.63 -11.44 27.78
CA LEU A 363 -1.84 -11.77 26.59
C LEU A 363 -2.67 -11.57 25.31
N LEU A 364 -3.96 -11.92 25.36
CA LEU A 364 -4.91 -11.67 24.28
C LEU A 364 -5.20 -10.18 24.13
N ASP A 365 -5.29 -9.44 25.23
CA ASP A 365 -5.45 -7.99 25.20
C ASP A 365 -4.24 -7.31 24.54
N VAL A 366 -3.02 -7.72 24.88
CA VAL A 366 -1.79 -7.22 24.23
C VAL A 366 -1.81 -7.50 22.73
N ALA A 367 -2.20 -8.71 22.30
CA ALA A 367 -2.30 -9.03 20.89
C ALA A 367 -3.35 -8.18 20.16
N ASN A 368 -4.51 -7.94 20.77
CA ASN A 368 -5.54 -7.08 20.20
C ASN A 368 -5.12 -5.60 20.15
N VAL A 369 -4.41 -5.09 21.17
CA VAL A 369 -3.81 -3.75 21.14
C VAL A 369 -2.79 -3.64 20.01
N ALA A 370 -1.94 -4.65 19.82
CA ALA A 370 -0.99 -4.68 18.73
C ALA A 370 -1.68 -4.67 17.35
N ILE A 371 -2.78 -5.41 17.17
CA ILE A 371 -3.61 -5.31 15.94
C ILE A 371 -4.10 -3.88 15.72
N ILE A 372 -4.67 -3.24 16.74
CA ILE A 372 -5.20 -1.87 16.61
C ILE A 372 -4.09 -0.91 16.16
N VAL A 373 -2.92 -0.95 16.81
CA VAL A 373 -1.79 -0.08 16.46
C VAL A 373 -1.26 -0.39 15.05
N HIS A 374 -1.17 -1.67 14.70
CA HIS A 374 -0.79 -2.08 13.35
C HIS A 374 -1.74 -1.52 12.29
N LEU A 375 -3.06 -1.69 12.48
CA LEU A 375 -4.08 -1.24 11.54
C LEU A 375 -4.14 0.29 11.44
N VAL A 376 -3.72 1.03 12.47
CA VAL A 376 -3.52 2.48 12.36
C VAL A 376 -2.49 2.81 11.29
N GLY A 377 -1.33 2.16 11.31
CA GLY A 377 -0.29 2.39 10.31
C GLY A 377 -0.63 1.83 8.92
N ALA A 378 -1.20 0.62 8.85
CA ALA A 378 -1.60 0.02 7.58
C ALA A 378 -2.68 0.86 6.87
N TYR A 379 -3.66 1.41 7.59
CA TYR A 379 -4.66 2.31 7.01
C TYR A 379 -4.02 3.51 6.29
N GLN A 380 -3.00 4.12 6.89
CA GLN A 380 -2.29 5.24 6.27
C GLN A 380 -1.54 4.80 5.01
N VAL A 381 -0.84 3.66 5.04
CA VAL A 381 -0.16 3.11 3.86
C VAL A 381 -1.11 2.98 2.66
N PHE A 382 -2.33 2.48 2.87
CA PHE A 382 -3.30 2.30 1.77
C PHE A 382 -4.09 3.56 1.39
N CYS A 383 -4.30 4.50 2.31
CA CYS A 383 -5.10 5.71 2.03
C CYS A 383 -4.29 6.87 1.41
N GLN A 384 -2.99 6.94 1.67
CA GLN A 384 -2.14 8.01 1.13
C GLN A 384 -2.17 8.12 -0.41
N PRO A 385 -2.17 7.02 -1.20
CA PRO A 385 -2.35 7.10 -2.65
C PRO A 385 -3.68 7.73 -3.09
N ILE A 386 -4.77 7.50 -2.34
CA ILE A 386 -6.09 8.12 -2.60
C ILE A 386 -5.99 9.63 -2.36
N PHE A 387 -5.43 10.03 -1.22
CA PHE A 387 -5.28 11.43 -0.84
C PHE A 387 -4.42 12.19 -1.85
N ALA A 388 -3.26 11.64 -2.19
CA ALA A 388 -2.36 12.23 -3.18
C ALA A 388 -3.04 12.37 -4.55
N PHE A 389 -3.84 11.40 -4.98
CA PHE A 389 -4.56 11.46 -6.26
C PHE A 389 -5.60 12.59 -6.28
N VAL A 390 -6.47 12.65 -5.27
CA VAL A 390 -7.54 13.66 -5.19
C VAL A 390 -6.96 15.06 -5.04
N GLU A 391 -5.93 15.22 -4.21
CA GLU A 391 -5.27 16.50 -3.98
C GLU A 391 -4.54 17.02 -5.21
N ARG A 392 -3.77 16.17 -5.91
CA ARG A 392 -3.11 16.56 -7.16
C ARG A 392 -4.13 16.96 -8.22
N ARG A 393 -5.25 16.22 -8.31
CA ARG A 393 -6.32 16.52 -9.27
C ARG A 393 -7.05 17.81 -8.94
N ALA A 394 -7.34 18.07 -7.66
CA ALA A 394 -7.95 19.31 -7.20
C ALA A 394 -7.02 20.52 -7.44
N ALA A 395 -5.74 20.40 -7.11
CA ALA A 395 -4.73 21.44 -7.32
C ALA A 395 -4.56 21.79 -8.82
N GLY A 396 -4.59 20.78 -9.69
CA GLY A 396 -4.53 21.00 -11.14
C GLY A 396 -5.82 21.59 -11.74
N ALA A 397 -6.99 21.23 -11.21
CA ALA A 397 -8.28 21.72 -11.70
C ALA A 397 -8.59 23.15 -11.23
N TRP A 398 -8.12 23.52 -10.04
CA TRP A 398 -8.41 24.80 -9.41
C TRP A 398 -7.15 25.45 -8.82
N PRO A 399 -6.17 25.83 -9.66
CA PRO A 399 -4.88 26.36 -9.20
C PRO A 399 -5.00 27.67 -8.42
N ASP A 400 -5.99 28.51 -8.76
CA ASP A 400 -6.19 29.82 -8.14
C ASP A 400 -7.07 29.78 -6.87
N SER A 401 -7.55 28.59 -6.46
CA SER A 401 -8.42 28.45 -5.31
C SER A 401 -7.64 28.58 -4.00
N ALA A 402 -7.94 29.61 -3.22
CA ALA A 402 -7.38 29.79 -1.89
C ALA A 402 -7.75 28.64 -0.93
N PHE A 403 -8.84 27.90 -1.15
CA PHE A 403 -9.17 26.75 -0.31
C PHE A 403 -8.24 25.55 -0.57
N ILE A 404 -7.82 25.37 -1.82
CA ILE A 404 -7.01 24.22 -2.27
C ILE A 404 -5.51 24.53 -2.13
N GLY A 405 -5.08 25.69 -2.61
CA GLY A 405 -3.66 26.05 -2.66
C GLY A 405 -3.10 26.69 -1.39
N ARG A 406 -3.95 27.17 -0.47
CA ARG A 406 -3.46 27.85 0.75
C ARG A 406 -3.11 26.83 1.83
N GLU A 407 -1.86 26.89 2.28
CA GLU A 407 -1.41 26.19 3.47
C GLU A 407 -1.28 27.18 4.64
N LEU A 408 -1.93 26.87 5.75
CA LEU A 408 -1.79 27.52 7.03
C LEU A 408 -0.70 26.78 7.81
N ARG A 409 0.45 27.42 8.01
CA ARG A 409 1.52 26.87 8.85
C ARG A 409 1.24 27.19 10.31
N VAL A 410 0.92 26.17 11.11
CA VAL A 410 0.77 26.27 12.56
C VAL A 410 1.89 25.47 13.20
N GLY A 411 3.01 26.15 13.52
CA GLY A 411 4.24 25.49 13.98
C GLY A 411 4.84 24.58 12.89
N PRO A 412 5.22 23.32 13.20
CA PRO A 412 5.74 22.39 12.20
C PRO A 412 4.66 21.81 11.27
N LEU A 413 3.37 22.07 11.55
CA LEU A 413 2.24 21.52 10.78
C LEU A 413 1.84 22.47 9.64
N ALA A 414 1.90 21.98 8.41
CA ALA A 414 1.31 22.64 7.25
C ALA A 414 -0.13 22.16 7.05
N LEU A 415 -1.10 22.93 7.54
CA LEU A 415 -2.53 22.60 7.45
C LEU A 415 -3.12 23.19 6.17
N SER A 416 -3.69 22.35 5.31
CA SER A 416 -4.54 22.80 4.22
C SER A 416 -6.00 22.56 4.61
N LEU A 417 -6.85 23.58 4.45
CA LEU A 417 -8.28 23.45 4.74
C LEU A 417 -8.93 22.39 3.83
N PHE A 418 -8.50 22.31 2.57
CA PHE A 418 -8.94 21.26 1.65
C PHE A 418 -8.54 19.87 2.15
N ARG A 419 -7.25 19.66 2.50
CA ARG A 419 -6.77 18.37 3.03
C ARG A 419 -7.55 17.95 4.27
N LEU A 420 -7.71 18.87 5.22
CA LEU A 420 -8.45 18.61 6.46
C LEU A 420 -9.89 18.19 6.17
N THR A 421 -10.59 18.94 5.31
CA THR A 421 -12.01 18.69 5.03
C THR A 421 -12.22 17.40 4.26
N TRP A 422 -11.52 17.21 3.14
CA TRP A 422 -11.71 16.04 2.28
C TRP A 422 -11.23 14.75 2.93
N ARG A 423 -10.03 14.73 3.55
CA ARG A 423 -9.53 13.52 4.20
C ARG A 423 -10.43 13.11 5.36
N SER A 424 -10.96 14.07 6.13
CA SER A 424 -11.94 13.77 7.19
C SER A 424 -13.25 13.22 6.61
N ALA A 425 -13.77 13.83 5.54
CA ALA A 425 -14.98 13.34 4.86
C ALA A 425 -14.79 11.91 4.33
N PHE A 426 -13.62 11.60 3.77
CA PHE A 426 -13.26 10.26 3.33
C PHE A 426 -13.28 9.24 4.49
N VAL A 427 -12.63 9.56 5.61
CA VAL A 427 -12.60 8.67 6.78
C VAL A 427 -14.01 8.47 7.35
N CYS A 428 -14.81 9.53 7.44
CA CYS A 428 -16.22 9.44 7.84
C CYS A 428 -17.01 8.52 6.91
N PHE A 429 -16.85 8.67 5.59
CA PHE A 429 -17.49 7.82 4.60
C PHE A 429 -17.12 6.34 4.79
N THR A 430 -15.82 6.00 4.87
CA THR A 430 -15.41 4.60 5.06
C THR A 430 -15.90 4.03 6.40
N THR A 431 -15.98 4.87 7.44
CA THR A 431 -16.49 4.46 8.76
C THR A 431 -18.00 4.15 8.70
N VAL A 432 -18.79 4.99 8.05
CA VAL A 432 -20.23 4.76 7.87
C VAL A 432 -20.47 3.49 7.06
N VAL A 433 -19.70 3.25 5.98
CA VAL A 433 -19.82 2.01 5.19
C VAL A 433 -19.44 0.78 6.03
N ALA A 434 -18.39 0.86 6.84
CA ALA A 434 -18.01 -0.22 7.77
C ALA A 434 -19.12 -0.57 8.77
N MET A 435 -19.86 0.44 9.26
CA MET A 435 -21.00 0.22 10.17
C MET A 435 -22.20 -0.44 9.47
N LEU A 436 -22.35 -0.22 8.16
CA LEU A 436 -23.42 -0.82 7.35
C LEU A 436 -23.14 -2.29 7.01
N LEU A 437 -21.87 -2.69 6.86
CA LEU A 437 -21.47 -4.02 6.39
C LEU A 437 -20.27 -4.57 7.20
N PRO A 438 -20.46 -4.97 8.47
CA PRO A 438 -19.36 -5.34 9.37
C PRO A 438 -18.86 -6.79 9.18
N PHE A 439 -18.84 -7.31 7.95
CA PHE A 439 -18.43 -8.69 7.63
C PHE A 439 -16.97 -8.72 7.17
N PHE A 440 -16.05 -9.06 8.08
CA PHE A 440 -14.63 -8.97 7.76
C PHE A 440 -14.19 -10.00 6.70
N GLY A 441 -14.51 -11.28 6.88
CA GLY A 441 -14.11 -12.36 5.96
C GLY A 441 -14.70 -12.16 4.55
N ASP A 442 -15.99 -11.84 4.47
CA ASP A 442 -16.66 -11.60 3.19
C ASP A 442 -16.08 -10.41 2.41
N VAL A 443 -15.78 -9.31 3.11
CA VAL A 443 -15.14 -8.14 2.51
C VAL A 443 -13.71 -8.47 2.06
N ALA A 444 -12.94 -9.20 2.88
CA ALA A 444 -11.58 -9.60 2.54
C ALA A 444 -11.55 -10.49 1.29
N GLY A 445 -12.37 -11.54 1.25
CA GLY A 445 -12.46 -12.49 0.15
C GLY A 445 -12.83 -11.83 -1.17
N LEU A 446 -13.85 -10.96 -1.13
CA LEU A 446 -14.28 -10.20 -2.31
C LEU A 446 -13.19 -9.23 -2.80
N LEU A 447 -12.53 -8.51 -1.89
CA LEU A 447 -11.45 -7.59 -2.25
C LEU A 447 -10.26 -8.33 -2.86
N GLY A 448 -9.88 -9.47 -2.29
CA GLY A 448 -8.84 -10.33 -2.86
C GLY A 448 -9.22 -10.82 -4.25
N ALA A 449 -10.41 -11.38 -4.41
CA ALA A 449 -10.88 -11.92 -5.68
C ALA A 449 -10.92 -10.86 -6.80
N VAL A 450 -11.46 -9.68 -6.53
CA VAL A 450 -11.63 -8.63 -7.56
C VAL A 450 -10.31 -7.93 -7.89
N SER A 451 -9.39 -7.81 -6.92
CA SER A 451 -8.13 -7.08 -7.13
C SER A 451 -6.97 -7.95 -7.60
N PHE A 452 -6.96 -9.24 -7.24
CA PHE A 452 -5.81 -10.12 -7.47
C PHE A 452 -5.45 -10.27 -8.94
N TRP A 453 -6.36 -10.73 -9.79
CA TRP A 453 -6.05 -10.84 -11.22
C TRP A 453 -5.64 -9.50 -11.84
N PRO A 454 -6.44 -8.42 -11.79
CA PRO A 454 -6.10 -7.20 -12.52
C PRO A 454 -4.84 -6.52 -11.98
N LEU A 455 -4.72 -6.34 -10.65
CA LEU A 455 -3.67 -5.52 -10.03
C LEU A 455 -2.42 -6.33 -9.65
N THR A 456 -2.55 -7.58 -9.22
CA THR A 456 -1.39 -8.39 -8.84
C THR A 456 -0.81 -9.13 -10.04
N VAL A 457 -1.60 -9.52 -11.04
CA VAL A 457 -1.13 -10.41 -12.11
C VAL A 457 -1.15 -9.77 -13.50
N TYR A 458 -2.31 -9.36 -13.98
CA TYR A 458 -2.53 -8.91 -15.36
C TYR A 458 -1.70 -7.67 -15.71
N PHE A 459 -1.84 -6.59 -14.95
CA PHE A 459 -1.12 -5.36 -15.26
C PHE A 459 0.40 -5.53 -15.17
N PRO A 460 0.98 -6.15 -14.12
CA PRO A 460 2.42 -6.39 -14.07
C PRO A 460 2.92 -7.21 -15.26
N VAL A 461 2.22 -8.29 -15.62
CA VAL A 461 2.57 -9.16 -16.75
C VAL A 461 2.52 -8.40 -18.08
N GLU A 462 1.41 -7.69 -18.35
CA GLU A 462 1.23 -6.96 -19.60
C GLU A 462 2.21 -5.78 -19.75
N MET A 463 2.47 -5.05 -18.65
CA MET A 463 3.47 -3.99 -18.65
C MET A 463 4.86 -4.56 -18.93
N TYR A 464 5.24 -5.64 -18.27
CA TYR A 464 6.53 -6.29 -18.46
C TYR A 464 6.72 -6.79 -19.90
N ILE A 465 5.72 -7.49 -20.47
CA ILE A 465 5.74 -7.96 -21.86
C ILE A 465 5.99 -6.80 -22.82
N LYS A 466 5.28 -5.68 -22.62
CA LYS A 466 5.40 -4.51 -23.50
C LYS A 466 6.73 -3.79 -23.32
N GLN A 467 7.19 -3.60 -22.08
CA GLN A 467 8.41 -2.89 -21.75
C GLN A 467 9.67 -3.64 -22.21
N ARG A 468 9.73 -4.95 -21.94
CA ARG A 468 10.85 -5.82 -22.34
C ARG A 468 10.73 -6.35 -23.76
N ARG A 469 9.68 -5.95 -24.50
CA ARG A 469 9.39 -6.35 -25.89
C ARG A 469 9.44 -7.88 -26.05
N VAL A 470 8.85 -8.61 -25.11
CA VAL A 470 8.87 -10.07 -25.10
C VAL A 470 8.19 -10.58 -26.39
N PRO A 471 8.88 -11.37 -27.24
CA PRO A 471 8.33 -11.82 -28.52
C PRO A 471 7.08 -12.66 -28.31
N ARG A 472 6.00 -12.34 -29.04
CA ARG A 472 4.76 -13.14 -29.03
C ARG A 472 5.07 -14.57 -29.47
N GLY A 473 4.49 -15.54 -28.75
CA GLY A 473 4.72 -16.97 -29.01
C GLY A 473 6.03 -17.54 -28.44
N SER A 474 6.93 -16.72 -27.89
CA SER A 474 8.07 -17.23 -27.13
C SER A 474 7.61 -18.00 -25.89
N ALA A 475 8.43 -18.94 -25.41
CA ALA A 475 8.13 -19.72 -24.21
C ALA A 475 7.83 -18.82 -22.99
N MET A 476 8.55 -17.69 -22.86
CA MET A 476 8.29 -16.69 -21.82
C MET A 476 6.91 -16.05 -21.99
N TRP A 477 6.57 -15.60 -23.21
CA TRP A 477 5.26 -15.00 -23.47
C TRP A 477 4.11 -15.97 -23.18
N VAL A 478 4.23 -17.22 -23.63
CA VAL A 478 3.23 -18.27 -23.36
C VAL A 478 3.10 -18.52 -21.86
N SER A 479 4.22 -18.64 -21.13
CA SER A 479 4.21 -18.87 -19.69
C SER A 479 3.52 -17.73 -18.92
N LEU A 480 3.83 -16.48 -19.27
CA LEU A 480 3.23 -15.29 -18.66
C LEU A 480 1.72 -15.18 -18.95
N GLN A 481 1.30 -15.48 -20.18
CA GLN A 481 -0.13 -15.48 -20.53
C GLN A 481 -0.88 -16.62 -19.83
N THR A 482 -0.31 -17.83 -19.77
CA THR A 482 -0.89 -18.96 -19.04
C THR A 482 -1.05 -18.63 -17.56
N LEU A 483 -0.04 -18.02 -16.93
CA LEU A 483 -0.12 -17.54 -15.55
C LEU A 483 -1.29 -16.55 -15.37
N SER A 484 -1.39 -15.54 -16.25
CA SER A 484 -2.45 -14.53 -16.21
C SER A 484 -3.85 -15.12 -16.36
N VAL A 485 -4.06 -16.02 -17.34
CA VAL A 485 -5.35 -16.68 -17.57
C VAL A 485 -5.72 -17.59 -16.41
N THR A 486 -4.77 -18.35 -15.86
CA THR A 486 -5.02 -19.21 -14.70
C THR A 486 -5.46 -18.40 -13.48
N CYS A 487 -4.78 -17.28 -13.21
CA CYS A 487 -5.14 -16.39 -12.11
C CYS A 487 -6.48 -15.68 -12.33
N LEU A 488 -6.87 -15.40 -13.59
CA LEU A 488 -8.20 -14.89 -13.93
C LEU A 488 -9.28 -15.88 -13.53
N LEU A 489 -9.12 -17.16 -13.90
CA LEU A 489 -10.09 -18.20 -13.57
C LEU A 489 -10.24 -18.37 -12.05
N VAL A 490 -9.12 -18.37 -11.32
CA VAL A 490 -9.13 -18.41 -9.85
C VAL A 490 -9.85 -17.18 -9.26
N SER A 491 -9.60 -15.99 -9.79
CA SER A 491 -10.23 -14.74 -9.32
C SER A 491 -11.74 -14.72 -9.59
N ILE A 492 -12.19 -15.21 -10.75
CA ILE A 492 -13.61 -15.33 -11.07
C ILE A 492 -14.29 -16.32 -10.12
N ALA A 493 -13.66 -17.47 -9.88
CA ALA A 493 -14.21 -18.47 -8.96
C ALA A 493 -14.28 -17.94 -7.52
N ALA A 494 -13.22 -17.29 -7.04
CA ALA A 494 -13.17 -16.68 -5.71
C ALA A 494 -14.22 -15.55 -5.55
N ALA A 495 -14.44 -14.76 -6.60
CA ALA A 495 -15.47 -13.71 -6.59
C ALA A 495 -16.87 -14.31 -6.51
N ALA A 496 -17.13 -15.42 -7.23
CA ALA A 496 -18.40 -16.13 -7.15
C ALA A 496 -18.68 -16.67 -5.74
N GLY A 497 -17.69 -17.29 -5.09
CA GLY A 497 -17.80 -17.74 -3.70
C GLY A 497 -18.10 -16.57 -2.75
N SER A 498 -17.26 -15.53 -2.78
CA SER A 498 -17.41 -14.36 -1.91
C SER A 498 -18.76 -13.64 -2.09
N ILE A 499 -19.28 -13.53 -3.32
CA ILE A 499 -20.59 -12.92 -3.58
C ILE A 499 -21.72 -13.77 -2.99
N ALA A 500 -21.64 -15.11 -3.11
CA ALA A 500 -22.64 -16.00 -2.53
C ALA A 500 -22.73 -15.82 -1.01
N ASP A 501 -21.58 -15.77 -0.33
CA ASP A 501 -21.50 -15.63 1.11
C ASP A 501 -21.97 -14.23 1.60
N VAL A 502 -21.59 -13.15 0.90
CA VAL A 502 -22.12 -11.79 1.16
C VAL A 502 -23.65 -11.77 1.05
N VAL A 503 -24.22 -12.38 0.00
CA VAL A 503 -25.67 -12.42 -0.22
C VAL A 503 -26.37 -13.18 0.91
N ASP A 504 -25.78 -14.28 1.38
CA ASP A 504 -26.34 -15.05 2.49
C ASP A 504 -26.24 -14.29 3.82
N ALA A 505 -25.11 -13.62 4.10
CA ALA A 505 -24.94 -12.77 5.28
C ALA A 505 -25.95 -11.61 5.33
N LEU A 506 -26.22 -10.99 4.18
CA LEU A 506 -27.18 -9.88 4.07
C LEU A 506 -28.64 -10.27 4.34
N LYS A 507 -29.02 -11.56 4.16
CA LYS A 507 -30.40 -12.01 4.43
C LYS A 507 -30.75 -11.95 5.92
N VAL A 508 -29.75 -12.08 6.79
CA VAL A 508 -29.95 -12.20 8.25
C VAL A 508 -29.58 -10.89 8.96
N TYR A 509 -28.75 -10.05 8.35
CA TYR A 509 -28.22 -8.85 9.00
C TYR A 509 -29.22 -7.69 9.05
N ARG A 510 -29.27 -7.02 10.22
CA ARG A 510 -30.02 -5.77 10.42
C ARG A 510 -29.04 -4.63 10.70
N PRO A 511 -28.93 -3.63 9.81
CA PRO A 511 -28.02 -2.51 10.01
C PRO A 511 -28.30 -1.78 11.33
N PHE A 512 -27.25 -1.42 12.06
CA PHE A 512 -27.30 -0.65 13.31
C PHE A 512 -28.07 -1.29 14.47
N SER A 513 -28.50 -2.56 14.39
CA SER A 513 -29.00 -3.27 15.56
C SER A 513 -27.81 -3.75 16.40
N GLY A 514 -27.57 -3.09 17.54
CA GLY A 514 -26.43 -3.33 18.42
C GLY A 514 -26.47 -4.62 19.23
#